data_AF-A0A9E5ZML8-F1
#
_entry.id   AF-A0A9E5ZML8-F1
#
_cell.length_a   1.000
_cell.length_b   1.000
_cell.length_c   1.000
_cell.angle_alpha   90.00
_cell.angle_beta   90.00
_cell.angle_gamma   90.00
#
_symmetry.space_group_name_H-M   'P 1'
#
loop_
_entity.id
_entity.type
_entity.pdbx_description
1 polymer ?
#
loop_
_entity_poly.entity_id
_entity_poly.type
_entity_poly.pdbx_seq_one_letter_code
_entity_poly.pdbx_strand_id
1 'polypeptide(L)'
;MKGKDIALGTVTVIAGILIYLLIGEKNLNKLKDREIKYLKKKNKDLLLKSLNDKNQIPNEIKTQIAELIDNYDGVEENICNELIGVLALIEIGQEIKAIKDLTKIIENLLKEKYKEENEFKKKNFVPLARLIDYAKEKDFFNQKEYNTACILRDFRNEESHNLNVTDTRNMILASMLGGIELIFRIGKKIIA
;
A
#
# COMPACT_ATOMS: atom_id res chain seq x y z
N MET A 1 -39.60 -5.02 -51.00
CA MET A 1 -38.89 -4.16 -50.02
C MET A 1 -37.58 -3.73 -50.62
N LYS A 2 -37.28 -2.43 -50.62
CA LYS A 2 -36.07 -1.90 -51.26
C LYS A 2 -34.88 -2.20 -50.35
N GLY A 3 -33.68 -2.45 -50.91
CA GLY A 3 -32.49 -2.83 -50.12
C GLY A 3 -32.11 -1.87 -48.99
N LYS A 4 -32.58 -0.61 -49.06
CA LYS A 4 -32.45 0.38 -47.98
C LYS A 4 -33.25 0.03 -46.72
N ASP A 5 -34.44 -0.55 -46.85
CA ASP A 5 -35.30 -0.92 -45.71
C ASP A 5 -34.72 -2.13 -44.96
N ILE A 6 -34.14 -3.07 -45.72
CA ILE A 6 -33.44 -4.25 -45.16
C ILE A 6 -32.16 -3.80 -44.43
N ALA A 7 -31.38 -2.90 -45.03
CA ALA A 7 -30.16 -2.36 -44.41
C ALA A 7 -30.45 -1.54 -43.13
N LEU A 8 -31.54 -0.76 -43.11
CA LEU A 8 -31.95 0.01 -41.93
C LEU A 8 -32.38 -0.93 -40.78
N GLY A 9 -33.11 -2.00 -41.12
CA GLY A 9 -33.49 -3.06 -40.19
C GLY A 9 -32.29 -3.73 -39.52
N THR A 10 -31.28 -4.16 -40.29
CA THR A 10 -30.07 -4.79 -39.74
C THR A 10 -29.26 -3.84 -38.86
N VAL A 11 -29.10 -2.57 -39.24
CA VAL A 11 -28.38 -1.58 -38.42
C VAL A 11 -29.06 -1.37 -37.06
N THR A 12 -30.40 -1.33 -37.06
CA THR A 12 -31.18 -1.11 -35.83
C THR A 12 -31.05 -2.30 -34.86
N VAL A 13 -31.04 -3.53 -35.38
CA VAL A 13 -30.84 -4.74 -34.58
C VAL A 13 -29.42 -4.78 -34.00
N ILE A 14 -28.40 -4.48 -34.80
CA ILE A 14 -27.00 -4.47 -34.34
C ILE A 14 -26.79 -3.41 -33.25
N ALA A 15 -27.35 -2.21 -33.43
CA ALA A 15 -27.29 -1.15 -32.43
C ALA A 15 -27.98 -1.56 -31.11
N GLY A 16 -29.13 -2.22 -31.19
CA GLY A 16 -29.84 -2.76 -30.02
C GLY A 16 -29.01 -3.79 -29.25
N ILE A 17 -28.33 -4.70 -29.95
CA ILE A 17 -27.44 -5.70 -29.35
C ILE A 17 -26.25 -5.02 -28.65
N LEU A 18 -25.62 -4.05 -29.29
CA LEU A 18 -24.49 -3.31 -28.70
C LEU A 18 -24.90 -2.54 -27.44
N ILE A 19 -26.05 -1.86 -27.45
CA ILE A 19 -26.57 -1.16 -26.27
C ILE A 19 -26.86 -2.15 -25.13
N TYR A 20 -27.45 -3.31 -25.44
CA TYR A 20 -27.72 -4.35 -24.45
C TYR A 20 -26.43 -4.88 -23.80
N LEU A 21 -25.39 -5.14 -24.60
CA LEU A 21 -24.09 -5.60 -24.11
C LEU A 21 -23.42 -4.55 -23.21
N LEU A 22 -23.45 -3.27 -23.60
CA LEU A 22 -22.88 -2.17 -22.80
C LEU A 22 -23.60 -1.98 -21.45
N ILE A 23 -24.93 -2.15 -21.43
CA ILE A 23 -25.71 -2.11 -20.17
C ILE A 23 -25.35 -3.31 -19.28
N GLY A 24 -25.19 -4.49 -19.87
CA GLY A 24 -24.76 -5.71 -19.19
C GLY A 24 -23.40 -5.55 -18.51
N GLU A 25 -22.39 -5.07 -19.25
CA GLU A 25 -21.05 -4.80 -18.71
C GLU A 25 -21.08 -3.75 -17.60
N LYS A 26 -21.82 -2.66 -17.79
CA LYS A 26 -21.94 -1.60 -16.78
C LYS A 26 -22.55 -2.12 -15.46
N ASN A 27 -23.53 -3.01 -15.55
CA ASN A 27 -24.15 -3.61 -14.37
C ASN A 27 -23.21 -4.62 -13.69
N LEU A 28 -22.49 -5.43 -14.46
CA LEU A 28 -21.50 -6.37 -13.92
C LEU A 28 -20.36 -5.63 -13.21
N ASN A 29 -19.86 -4.54 -13.80
CA ASN A 29 -18.81 -3.71 -13.20
C ASN A 29 -19.30 -3.07 -11.89
N LYS A 30 -20.53 -2.56 -11.85
CA LYS A 30 -21.12 -2.04 -10.60
C LYS A 30 -21.23 -3.09 -9.50
N LEU A 31 -21.52 -4.35 -9.84
CA LEU A 31 -21.56 -5.44 -8.85
C LEU A 31 -20.17 -5.75 -8.31
N LYS A 32 -19.18 -5.84 -9.19
CA LYS A 32 -17.77 -6.01 -8.81
C LYS A 32 -17.28 -4.87 -7.92
N ASP A 33 -17.59 -3.62 -8.27
CA ASP A 33 -17.20 -2.45 -7.48
C ASP A 33 -17.82 -2.48 -6.06
N ARG A 34 -19.08 -2.92 -5.95
CA ARG A 34 -19.75 -3.10 -4.66
C ARG A 34 -19.11 -4.20 -3.83
N GLU A 35 -18.79 -5.33 -4.46
CA GLU A 35 -18.12 -6.45 -3.80
C GLU A 35 -16.73 -6.06 -3.31
N ILE A 36 -15.94 -5.38 -4.15
CA ILE A 36 -14.64 -4.82 -3.79
C ILE A 36 -14.79 -3.86 -2.60
N LYS A 37 -15.75 -2.94 -2.65
CA LYS A 37 -16.00 -1.99 -1.55
C LYS A 37 -16.40 -2.69 -0.25
N TYR A 38 -17.22 -3.74 -0.35
CA TYR A 38 -17.63 -4.55 0.80
C TYR A 38 -16.45 -5.30 1.42
N LEU A 39 -15.63 -5.97 0.60
CA LEU A 39 -14.45 -6.70 1.06
C LEU A 39 -13.43 -5.75 1.71
N LYS A 40 -13.19 -4.58 1.12
CA LYS A 40 -12.34 -3.53 1.71
C LYS A 40 -12.82 -3.12 3.10
N LYS A 41 -14.12 -2.85 3.23
CA LYS A 41 -14.72 -2.48 4.53
C LYS A 41 -14.58 -3.61 5.54
N LYS A 42 -14.87 -4.85 5.15
CA LYS A 42 -14.76 -6.02 6.03
C LYS A 42 -13.33 -6.25 6.51
N ASN A 43 -12.33 -6.14 5.63
CA ASN A 43 -10.92 -6.30 6.00
C ASN A 43 -10.49 -5.19 6.97
N LYS A 44 -10.92 -3.94 6.73
CA LYS A 44 -10.71 -2.82 7.65
C LYS A 44 -11.34 -3.06 9.03
N ASP A 45 -12.58 -3.54 9.08
CA ASP A 45 -13.27 -3.82 10.34
C ASP A 45 -12.58 -4.95 11.12
N LEU A 46 -12.11 -6.00 10.43
CA LEU A 46 -11.33 -7.09 11.04
C LEU A 46 -9.99 -6.58 11.59
N LEU A 47 -9.34 -5.66 10.89
CA LEU A 47 -8.12 -4.99 11.28
C LEU A 47 -8.28 -4.20 12.57
N LEU A 48 -9.27 -3.29 12.61
CA LEU A 48 -9.56 -2.47 13.78
C LEU A 48 -9.95 -3.33 14.98
N LYS A 49 -10.67 -4.44 14.75
CA LYS A 49 -11.00 -5.39 15.81
C LYS A 49 -9.76 -6.10 16.36
N SER A 50 -8.87 -6.58 15.48
CA SER A 50 -7.59 -7.20 15.88
C SER A 50 -6.71 -6.25 16.70
N LEU A 51 -6.69 -4.95 16.37
CA LEU A 51 -5.97 -3.93 17.12
C LEU A 51 -6.54 -3.74 18.54
N ASN A 52 -7.87 -3.72 18.66
CA ASN A 52 -8.55 -3.50 19.94
C ASN A 52 -8.45 -4.71 20.89
N ASP A 53 -8.42 -5.93 20.37
CA ASP A 53 -8.47 -7.14 21.18
C ASP A 53 -7.12 -7.50 21.86
N LYS A 54 -6.03 -6.75 21.61
CA LYS A 54 -4.66 -7.21 21.95
C LYS A 54 -3.87 -6.25 22.83
N ASN A 55 -3.75 -6.56 24.12
CA ASN A 55 -3.17 -5.66 25.14
C ASN A 55 -1.64 -5.44 25.09
N GLN A 56 -0.91 -6.15 24.23
CA GLN A 56 0.56 -6.15 24.23
C GLN A 56 1.19 -5.10 23.28
N ILE A 57 0.40 -4.53 22.37
CA ILE A 57 0.87 -3.45 21.50
C ILE A 57 0.71 -2.11 22.26
N PRO A 58 1.74 -1.25 22.30
CA PRO A 58 1.59 0.11 22.81
C PRO A 58 0.42 0.84 22.15
N ASN A 59 -0.42 1.51 22.94
CA ASN A 59 -1.64 2.16 22.44
C ASN A 59 -1.33 3.20 21.36
N GLU A 60 -0.18 3.87 21.44
CA GLU A 60 0.28 4.86 20.48
C GLU A 60 0.48 4.24 19.09
N ILE A 61 1.05 3.03 19.02
CA ILE A 61 1.26 2.31 17.76
C ILE A 61 -0.10 1.86 17.18
N LYS A 62 -1.00 1.37 18.04
CA LYS A 62 -2.35 0.99 17.60
C LYS A 62 -3.12 2.16 17.00
N THR A 63 -3.08 3.31 17.67
CA THR A 63 -3.77 4.52 17.24
C THR A 63 -3.23 4.99 15.89
N GLN A 64 -1.90 5.06 15.72
CA GLN A 64 -1.33 5.50 14.44
C GLN A 64 -1.63 4.54 13.29
N ILE A 65 -1.66 3.22 13.54
CA ILE A 65 -2.01 2.25 12.51
C ILE A 65 -3.51 2.32 12.18
N ALA A 66 -4.38 2.47 13.18
CA ALA A 66 -5.80 2.71 12.97
C ALA A 66 -6.06 3.99 12.17
N GLU A 67 -5.37 5.09 12.50
CA GLU A 67 -5.43 6.35 11.75
C GLU A 67 -4.93 6.20 10.31
N LEU A 68 -3.92 5.37 10.08
CA LEU A 68 -3.41 5.09 8.72
C LEU A 68 -4.45 4.31 7.91
N ILE A 69 -5.18 3.38 8.52
CA ILE A 69 -6.29 2.64 7.92
C ILE A 69 -7.52 3.54 7.68
N ASP A 70 -7.77 4.51 8.57
CA ASP A 70 -8.92 5.41 8.50
C ASP A 70 -8.76 6.55 7.51
N ASN A 71 -7.57 7.15 7.43
CA ASN A 71 -7.32 8.33 6.61
C ASN A 71 -6.90 8.02 5.17
N TYR A 72 -6.72 6.75 4.81
CA TYR A 72 -6.36 6.33 3.45
C TYR A 72 -7.51 5.68 2.69
N ASP A 73 -8.36 6.52 2.12
CA ASP A 73 -9.32 6.11 1.09
C ASP A 73 -8.59 6.00 -0.26
N GLY A 74 -7.71 4.99 -0.39
CA GLY A 74 -6.82 4.89 -1.55
C GLY A 74 -5.64 3.94 -1.41
N VAL A 75 -5.43 3.36 -0.22
CA VAL A 75 -4.45 2.29 -0.06
C VAL A 75 -4.88 1.11 -0.92
N GLU A 76 -4.00 0.72 -1.84
CA GLU A 76 -4.09 -0.59 -2.49
C GLU A 76 -4.29 -1.65 -1.41
N GLU A 77 -5.24 -2.55 -1.59
CA GLU A 77 -5.55 -3.65 -0.67
C GLU A 77 -4.28 -4.37 -0.16
N ASN A 78 -3.25 -4.39 -0.99
CA ASN A 78 -1.90 -4.88 -0.70
C ASN A 78 -1.22 -4.21 0.50
N ILE A 79 -1.17 -2.88 0.60
CA ILE A 79 -0.48 -2.20 1.72
C ILE A 79 -1.26 -2.41 3.02
N CYS A 80 -2.60 -2.39 2.97
CA CYS A 80 -3.42 -2.75 4.13
C CYS A 80 -3.09 -4.17 4.61
N ASN A 81 -3.02 -5.14 3.69
CA ASN A 81 -2.66 -6.53 3.99
C ASN A 81 -1.24 -6.65 4.59
N GLU A 82 -0.27 -5.91 4.06
CA GLU A 82 1.10 -5.88 4.58
C GLU A 82 1.15 -5.28 6.01
N LEU A 83 0.36 -4.25 6.29
CA LEU A 83 0.23 -3.67 7.64
C LEU A 83 -0.43 -4.64 8.64
N ILE A 84 -1.34 -5.51 8.20
CA ILE A 84 -1.86 -6.61 9.05
C ILE A 84 -0.72 -7.53 9.47
N GLY A 85 0.16 -7.88 8.52
CA GLY A 85 1.33 -8.70 8.78
C GLY A 85 2.26 -8.07 9.81
N VAL A 86 2.53 -6.77 9.68
CA VAL A 86 3.32 -5.99 10.66
C VAL A 86 2.70 -6.07 12.06
N LEU A 87 1.39 -5.89 12.18
CA LEU A 87 0.69 -6.00 13.47
C LEU A 87 0.84 -7.38 14.10
N ALA A 88 0.61 -8.43 13.31
CA ALA A 88 0.74 -9.81 13.79
C ALA A 88 2.17 -10.09 14.32
N LEU A 89 3.19 -9.52 13.68
CA LEU A 89 4.58 -9.66 14.13
C LEU A 89 4.84 -8.94 15.46
N ILE A 90 4.31 -7.72 15.65
CA ILE A 90 4.45 -6.97 16.90
C ILE A 90 3.80 -7.76 18.05
N GLU A 91 2.63 -8.36 17.82
CA GLU A 91 1.89 -9.11 18.83
C GLU A 91 2.63 -10.33 19.35
N ILE A 92 3.35 -11.04 18.47
CA ILE A 92 4.12 -12.21 18.86
C ILE A 92 5.55 -11.85 19.30
N GLY A 93 5.83 -10.56 19.53
CA GLY A 93 7.13 -10.04 19.99
C GLY A 93 8.23 -10.04 18.91
N GLN A 94 7.88 -10.22 17.64
CA GLN A 94 8.82 -10.21 16.51
C GLN A 94 9.00 -8.80 15.94
N GLU A 95 9.39 -7.87 16.82
CA GLU A 95 9.43 -6.44 16.55
C GLU A 95 10.41 -6.03 15.44
N ILE A 96 11.59 -6.66 15.37
CA ILE A 96 12.58 -6.38 14.31
C ILE A 96 12.06 -6.82 12.94
N LYS A 97 11.38 -7.95 12.87
CA LYS A 97 10.73 -8.39 11.62
C LYS A 97 9.60 -7.45 11.23
N ALA A 98 8.85 -6.93 12.20
CA ALA A 98 7.84 -5.91 11.93
C ALA A 98 8.46 -4.64 11.31
N ILE A 99 9.63 -4.19 11.81
CA ILE A 99 10.38 -3.06 11.21
C ILE A 99 10.86 -3.39 9.80
N LYS A 100 11.35 -4.60 9.57
CA LYS A 100 11.74 -5.07 8.22
C LYS A 100 10.56 -5.05 7.25
N ASP A 101 9.38 -5.49 7.68
CA ASP A 101 8.17 -5.50 6.84
C ASP A 101 7.66 -4.07 6.58
N LEU A 102 7.70 -3.18 7.57
CA LEU A 102 7.46 -1.74 7.35
C LEU A 102 8.41 -1.14 6.31
N THR A 103 9.69 -1.49 6.39
CA THR A 103 10.72 -1.04 5.44
C THR A 103 10.44 -1.55 4.02
N LYS A 104 9.93 -2.78 3.90
CA LYS A 104 9.53 -3.37 2.61
C LYS A 104 8.33 -2.63 1.99
N ILE A 105 7.34 -2.24 2.80
CA ILE A 105 6.21 -1.42 2.32
C ILE A 105 6.74 -0.10 1.74
N ILE A 106 7.63 0.58 2.45
CA ILE A 106 8.28 1.83 1.98
C ILE A 106 9.04 1.59 0.66
N GLU A 107 9.80 0.51 0.57
CA GLU A 107 10.51 0.15 -0.67
C GLU A 107 9.55 0.00 -1.85
N ASN A 108 8.44 -0.73 -1.66
CA ASN A 108 7.44 -0.95 -2.69
C ASN A 108 6.79 0.37 -3.14
N LEU A 109 6.44 1.24 -2.19
CA LEU A 109 5.89 2.56 -2.47
C LEU A 109 6.84 3.44 -3.29
N LEU A 110 8.13 3.46 -2.93
CA LEU A 110 9.13 4.23 -3.67
C LEU A 110 9.38 3.66 -5.07
N LYS A 111 9.40 2.33 -5.22
CA LYS A 111 9.48 1.69 -6.54
C LYS A 111 8.33 2.09 -7.43
N GLU A 112 7.11 2.03 -6.90
CA GLU A 112 5.91 2.42 -7.65
C GLU A 112 5.96 3.91 -8.04
N LYS A 113 6.38 4.79 -7.11
CA LYS A 113 6.54 6.22 -7.38
C LYS A 113 7.52 6.52 -8.52
N TYR A 114 8.66 5.81 -8.55
CA TYR A 114 9.75 6.11 -9.49
C TYR A 114 9.83 5.16 -10.70
N LYS A 115 8.87 4.25 -10.88
CA LYS A 115 8.92 3.20 -11.92
C LYS A 115 9.09 3.73 -13.35
N GLU A 116 8.54 4.90 -13.64
CA GLU A 116 8.61 5.54 -14.96
C GLU A 116 9.79 6.49 -15.13
N GLU A 117 10.52 6.79 -14.05
CA GLU A 117 11.67 7.69 -14.13
C GLU A 117 12.84 7.01 -14.82
N ASN A 118 13.53 7.73 -15.71
CA ASN A 118 14.62 7.18 -16.55
C ASN A 118 15.70 6.46 -15.74
N GLU A 119 15.91 6.87 -14.49
CA GLU A 119 16.89 6.25 -13.60
C GLU A 119 16.53 4.83 -13.17
N PHE A 120 15.23 4.50 -13.06
CA PHE A 120 14.75 3.19 -12.57
C PHE A 120 14.02 2.39 -13.64
N LYS A 121 13.58 3.05 -14.71
CA LYS A 121 12.92 2.46 -15.85
C LYS A 121 13.76 1.30 -16.41
N LYS A 122 13.14 0.12 -16.52
CA LYS A 122 13.74 -1.13 -17.03
C LYS A 122 14.86 -1.74 -16.17
N LYS A 123 15.07 -1.29 -14.92
CA LYS A 123 15.98 -1.98 -14.00
C LYS A 123 15.28 -3.16 -13.35
N ASN A 124 15.87 -4.36 -13.48
CA ASN A 124 15.35 -5.58 -12.85
C ASN A 124 15.50 -5.58 -11.33
N PHE A 125 16.47 -4.84 -10.82
CA PHE A 125 16.73 -4.69 -9.39
C PHE A 125 17.16 -3.27 -9.08
N VAL A 126 16.56 -2.69 -8.04
CA VAL A 126 16.91 -1.37 -7.52
C VAL A 126 17.12 -1.50 -6.02
N PRO A 127 18.33 -1.25 -5.49
CA PRO A 127 18.59 -1.27 -4.06
C PRO A 127 17.75 -0.21 -3.32
N LEU A 128 17.24 -0.55 -2.13
CA LEU A 128 16.51 0.40 -1.29
C LEU A 128 17.31 1.68 -0.98
N ALA A 129 18.62 1.54 -0.73
CA ALA A 129 19.49 2.70 -0.50
C ALA A 129 19.39 3.72 -1.64
N ARG A 130 19.40 3.26 -2.90
CA ARG A 130 19.30 4.16 -4.04
C ARG A 130 17.93 4.83 -4.14
N LEU A 131 16.85 4.13 -3.81
CA LEU A 131 15.50 4.73 -3.77
C LEU A 131 15.40 5.82 -2.70
N ILE A 132 16.00 5.61 -1.54
CA ILE A 132 16.02 6.58 -0.43
C ILE A 132 16.86 7.82 -0.81
N ASP A 133 18.07 7.60 -1.36
CA ASP A 133 18.93 8.70 -1.81
C ASP A 133 18.26 9.51 -2.92
N TYR A 134 17.61 8.83 -3.88
CA TYR A 134 16.88 9.51 -4.93
C TYR A 134 15.69 10.31 -4.42
N ALA A 135 14.94 9.76 -3.46
CA ALA A 135 13.85 10.48 -2.82
C ALA A 135 14.35 11.76 -2.13
N LYS A 136 15.56 11.75 -1.57
CA LYS A 136 16.21 12.94 -1.02
C LYS A 136 16.69 13.90 -2.10
N GLU A 137 17.34 13.40 -3.16
CA GLU A 137 17.81 14.19 -4.30
C GLU A 137 16.67 14.94 -5.01
N LYS A 138 15.47 14.38 -5.01
CA LYS A 138 14.26 14.98 -5.60
C LYS A 138 13.44 15.84 -4.64
N ASP A 139 13.94 16.11 -3.45
CA ASP A 139 13.23 16.79 -2.36
C ASP A 139 11.87 16.13 -2.01
N PHE A 140 11.68 14.87 -2.42
CA PHE A 140 10.52 14.08 -2.02
C PHE A 140 10.60 13.73 -0.54
N PHE A 141 11.81 13.47 -0.04
CA PHE A 141 12.12 13.37 1.37
C PHE A 141 12.82 14.63 1.89
N ASN A 142 12.28 15.19 2.97
CA ASN A 142 13.02 16.13 3.80
C ASN A 142 14.11 15.42 4.62
N GLN A 143 14.95 16.16 5.34
CA GLN A 143 16.07 15.56 6.09
C GLN A 143 15.63 14.57 7.17
N LYS A 144 14.51 14.83 7.86
CA LYS A 144 13.99 13.94 8.91
C LYS A 144 13.50 12.64 8.30
N GLU A 145 12.71 12.74 7.22
CA GLU A 145 12.20 11.59 6.45
C GLU A 145 13.35 10.72 5.91
N TYR A 146 14.40 11.35 5.36
CA TYR A 146 15.60 10.65 4.90
C TYR A 146 16.32 9.91 6.04
N ASN A 147 16.57 10.57 7.17
CA ASN A 147 17.25 9.95 8.31
C ASN A 147 16.44 8.76 8.85
N THR A 148 15.12 8.90 8.96
CA THR A 148 14.23 7.80 9.36
C THR A 148 14.33 6.63 8.38
N ALA A 149 14.32 6.88 7.08
CA ALA A 149 14.43 5.83 6.06
C ALA A 149 15.80 5.10 6.12
N CYS A 150 16.88 5.82 6.43
CA CYS A 150 18.20 5.23 6.63
C CYS A 150 18.23 4.27 7.84
N ILE A 151 17.68 4.68 8.98
CA ILE A 151 17.59 3.82 10.18
C ILE A 151 16.82 2.53 9.87
N LEU A 152 15.68 2.66 9.19
CA LEU A 152 14.85 1.51 8.78
C LEU A 152 15.59 0.55 7.84
N ARG A 153 16.33 1.10 6.86
CA ARG A 153 17.20 0.32 5.97
C ARG A 153 18.24 -0.47 6.77
N ASP A 154 18.84 0.13 7.79
CA ASP A 154 19.88 -0.50 8.58
C ASP A 154 19.31 -1.69 9.38
N PHE A 155 18.15 -1.52 10.05
CA PHE A 155 17.41 -2.63 10.67
C PHE A 155 17.10 -3.77 9.69
N ARG A 156 16.61 -3.44 8.49
CA ARG A 156 16.32 -4.46 7.46
C ARG A 156 17.57 -5.22 7.04
N ASN A 157 18.68 -4.51 6.84
CA ASN A 157 19.93 -5.12 6.39
C ASN A 157 20.47 -6.06 7.46
N GLU A 158 20.47 -5.63 8.73
CA GLU A 158 20.87 -6.47 9.86
C GLU A 158 20.01 -7.72 9.94
N GLU A 159 18.67 -7.60 9.92
CA GLU A 159 17.75 -8.75 10.01
C GLU A 159 17.83 -9.67 8.78
N SER A 160 18.40 -9.20 7.67
CA SER A 160 18.58 -10.02 6.46
C SER A 160 19.91 -10.78 6.47
N HIS A 161 20.86 -10.40 7.32
CA HIS A 161 22.22 -10.97 7.34
C HIS A 161 22.61 -11.60 8.68
N ASN A 162 21.95 -11.22 9.78
CA ASN A 162 22.25 -11.68 11.12
C ASN A 162 21.05 -12.44 11.72
N LEU A 163 21.35 -13.41 12.59
CA LEU A 163 20.35 -14.08 13.42
C LEU A 163 20.20 -13.32 14.75
N ASN A 164 18.96 -13.19 15.24
CA ASN A 164 18.63 -12.56 16.53
C ASN A 164 19.05 -11.08 16.65
N VAL A 165 18.77 -10.28 15.61
CA VAL A 165 18.96 -8.83 15.68
C VAL A 165 18.12 -8.25 16.81
N THR A 166 18.71 -7.31 17.54
CA THR A 166 18.09 -6.64 18.68
C THR A 166 18.66 -5.23 18.80
N ASP A 167 17.85 -4.32 19.32
CA ASP A 167 18.27 -2.97 19.69
C ASP A 167 17.56 -2.60 21.01
N THR A 168 17.87 -1.43 21.54
CA THR A 168 17.15 -0.79 22.63
C THR A 168 15.66 -0.67 22.32
N ARG A 169 14.82 -0.84 23.34
CA ARG A 169 13.36 -0.70 23.21
C ARG A 169 12.96 0.64 22.59
N ASN A 170 13.65 1.72 22.97
CA ASN A 170 13.39 3.06 22.45
C ASN A 170 13.69 3.17 20.96
N MET A 171 14.78 2.57 20.47
CA MET A 171 15.10 2.59 19.04
C MET A 171 14.10 1.77 18.22
N ILE A 172 13.66 0.63 18.76
CA ILE A 172 12.61 -0.19 18.14
C ILE A 172 11.32 0.61 17.99
N LEU A 173 10.85 1.25 19.07
CA LEU A 173 9.64 2.08 19.05
C LEU A 173 9.78 3.27 18.09
N ALA A 174 10.92 3.98 18.13
CA ALA A 174 11.18 5.10 17.25
C ALA A 174 11.18 4.67 15.77
N SER A 175 11.73 3.50 15.47
CA SER A 175 11.77 2.94 14.12
C SER A 175 10.40 2.51 13.64
N MET A 176 9.60 1.86 14.49
CA MET A 176 8.21 1.51 14.16
C MET A 176 7.38 2.75 13.83
N LEU A 177 7.39 3.75 14.72
CA LEU A 177 6.65 4.99 14.53
C LEU A 177 7.15 5.76 13.31
N GLY A 178 8.47 5.82 13.12
CA GLY A 178 9.07 6.43 11.94
C GLY A 178 8.69 5.74 10.63
N GLY A 179 8.62 4.41 10.62
CA GLY A 179 8.18 3.63 9.47
C GLY A 179 6.71 3.90 9.12
N ILE A 180 5.84 3.92 10.14
CA ILE A 180 4.41 4.25 9.98
C ILE A 180 4.25 5.67 9.42
N GLU A 181 4.93 6.67 10.00
CA GLU A 181 4.87 8.06 9.51
C GLU A 181 5.38 8.18 8.07
N LEU A 182 6.45 7.48 7.70
CA LEU A 182 6.96 7.49 6.32
C LEU A 182 5.95 6.92 5.33
N ILE A 183 5.32 5.79 5.66
CA ILE A 183 4.24 5.22 4.83
C ILE A 183 3.12 6.24 4.66
N PHE A 184 2.70 6.90 5.75
CA PHE A 184 1.67 7.94 5.72
C PHE A 184 2.07 9.14 4.87
N ARG A 185 3.33 9.57 4.92
CA ARG A 185 3.83 10.71 4.11
C ARG A 185 3.89 10.36 2.64
N ILE A 186 4.43 9.18 2.32
CA ILE A 186 4.65 8.75 0.93
C ILE A 186 3.32 8.60 0.22
N GLY A 187 2.37 7.85 0.78
CA GLY A 187 1.09 7.64 0.11
C GLY A 187 0.30 8.94 -0.10
N LYS A 188 0.39 9.92 0.81
CA LYS A 188 -0.27 11.23 0.68
C LYS A 188 0.33 12.03 -0.48
N LYS A 189 1.66 11.98 -0.63
CA LYS A 189 2.39 12.64 -1.73
C LYS A 189 2.23 11.91 -3.08
N ILE A 190 1.77 10.66 -3.09
CA ILE A 190 1.48 9.91 -4.32
C ILE A 190 0.06 10.19 -4.81
N ILE A 191 -0.91 10.34 -3.89
CA ILE A 191 -2.32 10.60 -4.22
C ILE A 191 -2.58 12.07 -4.59
N ALA A 192 -1.82 13.00 -4.01
CA ALA A 192 -1.90 14.45 -4.28
C ALA A 192 -1.23 14.85 -5.59
#